data_AF-A0A2J4XV70-F1
#
_entry.id   AF-A0A2J4XV70-F1
#
_cell.length_a   1.000
_cell.length_b   1.000
_cell.length_c   1.000
_cell.angle_alpha   90.00
_cell.angle_beta   90.00
_cell.angle_gamma   90.00
#
_symmetry.space_group_name_H-M   'P 1'
#
loop_
_entity.id
_entity.type
_entity.pdbx_description
1 polymer ?
#
loop_
_entity_poly.entity_id
_entity_poly.type
_entity_poly.pdbx_seq_one_letter_code
_entity_poly.pdbx_strand_id
1 'polypeptide(L)'
;KMMFWTIMSMIFVLLVTGVIIWRPWFAHYFPIQVIRYSLLIHATSAIILIHAILIHMYMAFWVKGSIKGMIEGKVSRRWAKKHHPRWYREVERQEAKKESCEGLK
;
A
#
# COMPACT_ATOMS: atom_id res chain seq x y z
N LYS A 1 -7.28 2.48 4.26
CA LYS A 1 -6.35 3.64 4.32
C LYS A 1 -5.28 3.46 5.40
N MET A 2 -5.59 2.91 6.59
CA MET A 2 -4.57 2.64 7.62
C MET A 2 -3.40 1.81 7.09
N MET A 3 -3.67 0.68 6.43
CA MET A 3 -2.63 -0.18 5.83
C MET A 3 -1.68 0.56 4.88
N PHE A 4 -2.20 1.51 4.10
CA PHE A 4 -1.37 2.33 3.21
C PHE A 4 -0.34 3.13 4.00
N TRP A 5 -0.77 3.86 5.04
CA TRP A 5 0.13 4.66 5.87
C TRP A 5 1.09 3.79 6.69
N THR A 6 0.65 2.63 7.17
CA THR A 6 1.53 1.66 7.83
C THR A 6 2.64 1.22 6.90
N ILE A 7 2.34 0.76 5.68
CA ILE A 7 3.37 0.32 4.72
C ILE A 7 4.31 1.48 4.35
N MET A 8 3.77 2.66 4.04
CA MET A 8 4.57 3.85 3.66
C MET A 8 5.50 4.33 4.78
N SER A 9 5.02 4.34 6.03
CA SER A 9 5.87 4.72 7.17
C SER A 9 6.94 3.67 7.46
N MET A 10 6.59 2.38 7.45
CA MET A 10 7.54 1.30 7.75
C MET A 10 8.62 1.18 6.67
N ILE A 11 8.29 1.33 5.38
CA ILE A 11 9.30 1.29 4.32
C ILE A 11 10.27 2.47 4.44
N PHE A 12 9.80 3.65 4.84
CA PHE A 12 10.66 4.80 5.10
C PHE A 12 11.60 4.57 6.28
N VAL A 13 11.08 4.04 7.40
CA VAL A 13 11.91 3.67 8.57
C VAL A 13 12.95 2.61 8.21
N LEU A 14 12.55 1.58 7.45
CA LEU A 14 13.45 0.54 6.96
C LEU A 14 14.53 1.10 6.03
N LEU A 15 14.19 2.04 5.16
CA LEU A 15 15.17 2.70 4.29
C LEU A 15 16.20 3.46 5.11
N VAL A 16 15.77 4.33 6.03
CA VAL A 16 16.68 5.15 6.85
C VAL A 16 17.58 4.27 7.72
N THR A 17 16.99 3.35 8.47
CA THR A 17 17.75 2.44 9.35
C THR A 17 18.62 1.47 8.55
N GLY A 18 18.14 1.01 7.39
CA GLY A 18 18.86 0.14 6.47
C GLY A 18 20.12 0.79 5.94
N VAL A 19 20.04 2.05 5.48
CA VAL A 19 21.19 2.84 5.06
C VAL A 19 22.19 3.00 6.20
N ILE A 20 21.72 3.30 7.43
CA ILE A 20 22.60 3.45 8.59
C ILE A 20 23.39 2.16 8.92
N ILE A 21 22.77 0.97 8.78
CA ILE A 21 23.43 -0.30 9.11
C ILE A 21 24.18 -0.94 7.92
N TRP A 22 24.12 -0.33 6.73
CA TRP A 22 24.65 -0.92 5.51
C TRP A 22 26.18 -0.88 5.48
N ARG A 23 26.80 -2.05 5.62
CA ARG A 23 28.24 -2.27 5.45
C ARG A 23 28.56 -2.79 4.03
N PRO A 24 29.71 -2.44 3.44
CA PRO A 24 30.74 -1.52 3.94
C PRO A 24 30.48 -0.03 3.60
N TRP A 25 29.36 0.30 2.97
CA TRP A 25 29.19 1.58 2.27
C TRP A 25 28.86 2.78 3.15
N PHE A 26 28.02 2.62 4.18
CA PHE A 26 27.47 3.75 4.93
C PHE A 26 27.65 3.64 6.44
N ALA A 27 27.67 2.43 7.00
CA ALA A 27 27.67 2.24 8.45
C ALA A 27 28.84 2.89 9.19
N HIS A 28 30.01 3.05 8.55
CA HIS A 28 31.18 3.68 9.16
C HIS A 28 31.04 5.20 9.34
N TYR A 29 30.08 5.85 8.69
CA TYR A 29 29.80 7.28 8.90
C TYR A 29 28.99 7.56 10.18
N PHE A 30 28.45 6.52 10.83
CA PHE A 30 27.57 6.67 11.98
C PHE A 30 28.23 6.18 13.28
N PRO A 31 27.98 6.85 14.43
CA PRO A 31 28.43 6.37 15.73
C PRO A 31 27.85 5.00 16.10
N ILE A 32 28.61 4.20 16.85
CA ILE A 32 28.20 2.83 17.21
C ILE A 32 26.84 2.76 17.93
N GLN A 33 26.49 3.76 18.74
CA GLN A 33 25.19 3.79 19.42
C GLN A 33 24.03 3.94 18.43
N VAL A 34 24.19 4.78 17.41
CA VAL A 34 23.19 4.98 16.35
C VAL A 34 23.01 3.69 15.55
N ILE A 35 24.10 2.98 15.22
CA ILE A 35 24.04 1.69 14.53
C ILE A 35 23.24 0.66 15.35
N ARG A 36 23.47 0.59 16.67
CA ARG A 36 22.77 -0.35 17.57
C ARG A 36 21.26 -0.08 17.64
N TYR A 37 20.87 1.19 17.79
CA TYR A 37 19.45 1.56 17.74
C TYR A 37 18.84 1.29 16.37
N SER A 38 19.55 1.61 15.29
CA SER A 38 19.10 1.32 13.93
C SER A 38 18.88 -0.16 13.69
N LEU A 39 19.75 -1.05 14.20
CA LEU A 39 19.53 -2.50 14.11
C LEU A 39 18.23 -2.94 14.81
N LEU A 40 17.99 -2.46 16.03
CA LEU A 40 16.78 -2.77 16.78
C LEU A 40 15.54 -2.27 16.04
N ILE A 41 15.53 -0.99 15.65
CA ILE A 41 14.40 -0.36 14.95
C ILE A 41 14.16 -1.05 13.60
N HIS A 42 15.21 -1.39 12.86
CA HIS A 42 15.10 -2.06 11.57
C HIS A 42 14.44 -3.44 11.72
N ALA A 43 14.92 -4.25 12.67
CA ALA A 43 14.37 -5.57 12.92
C ALA A 43 12.90 -5.50 13.35
N THR A 44 12.55 -4.61 14.28
CA THR A 44 11.17 -4.40 14.71
C THR A 44 10.28 -3.91 13.57
N SER A 45 10.74 -2.95 12.77
CA SER A 45 9.98 -2.41 11.63
C SER A 45 9.77 -3.47 10.54
N ALA A 46 10.77 -4.32 10.30
CA ALA A 46 10.67 -5.43 9.35
C ALA A 46 9.59 -6.43 9.81
N ILE A 47 9.58 -6.80 11.10
CA ILE A 47 8.55 -7.69 11.66
C ILE A 47 7.15 -7.08 11.51
N ILE A 48 6.98 -5.80 11.84
CA ILE A 48 5.69 -5.10 11.69
C ILE A 48 5.25 -5.10 10.22
N LEU A 49 6.16 -4.78 9.30
CA LEU A 49 5.85 -4.74 7.88
C LEU A 49 5.48 -6.13 7.34
N ILE A 50 6.18 -7.18 7.75
CA ILE A 50 5.83 -8.57 7.38
C ILE A 50 4.41 -8.91 7.83
N HIS A 51 4.04 -8.60 9.08
CA HIS A 51 2.67 -8.82 9.57
C HIS A 51 1.63 -8.00 8.79
N ALA A 52 1.94 -6.74 8.48
CA ALA A 52 1.08 -5.89 7.68
C ALA A 52 0.85 -6.48 6.28
N ILE A 53 1.89 -7.02 5.64
CA ILE A 53 1.79 -7.70 4.33
C ILE A 53 0.99 -8.99 4.43
N LEU A 54 1.18 -9.82 5.47
CA LEU A 54 0.38 -11.03 5.67
C LEU A 54 -1.11 -10.71 5.78
N ILE A 55 -1.47 -9.71 6.59
CA ILE A 55 -2.85 -9.22 6.70
C ILE A 55 -3.33 -8.68 5.36
N HIS A 56 -2.51 -7.91 4.64
CA HIS A 56 -2.86 -7.34 3.34
C HIS A 56 -3.19 -8.43 2.30
N MET A 57 -2.34 -9.45 2.18
CA MET A 57 -2.53 -10.59 1.29
C MET A 57 -3.80 -11.37 1.66
N TYR A 58 -4.00 -11.62 2.95
CA TYR A 58 -5.19 -12.29 3.44
C TYR A 58 -6.47 -11.53 3.08
N MET A 59 -6.50 -10.20 3.28
CA MET A 59 -7.65 -9.38 2.91
C MET A 59 -7.92 -9.39 1.41
N ALA A 60 -6.86 -9.34 0.58
CA ALA A 60 -6.99 -9.43 -0.88
C ALA A 60 -7.57 -10.79 -1.31
N PHE A 61 -7.19 -11.88 -0.64
CA PHE A 61 -7.73 -13.21 -0.89
C PHE A 61 -9.16 -13.39 -0.36
N TRP A 62 -9.49 -12.81 0.79
CA TRP A 62 -10.81 -12.91 1.41
C TRP A 62 -11.86 -12.15 0.62
N VAL A 63 -11.56 -10.91 0.20
CA VAL A 63 -12.46 -10.09 -0.62
C VAL A 63 -12.38 -10.55 -2.07
N LYS A 64 -13.14 -11.60 -2.40
CA LYS A 64 -13.15 -12.24 -3.72
C LYS A 64 -13.35 -11.22 -4.85
N GLY A 65 -12.60 -11.39 -5.93
CA GLY A 65 -12.56 -10.45 -7.06
C GLY A 65 -11.51 -9.35 -6.95
N SER A 66 -10.95 -9.09 -5.76
CA SER A 66 -9.93 -8.04 -5.58
C SER A 66 -8.62 -8.36 -6.30
N ILE A 67 -8.13 -9.60 -6.19
CA ILE A 67 -6.88 -10.03 -6.87
C ILE A 67 -7.04 -9.92 -8.40
N LYS A 68 -8.16 -10.39 -8.95
CA LYS A 68 -8.48 -10.25 -10.38
C LYS A 68 -8.52 -8.78 -10.79
N GLY A 69 -9.12 -7.92 -9.97
CA GLY A 69 -9.12 -6.47 -10.20
C GLY A 69 -7.73 -5.84 -10.19
N MET A 70 -6.79 -6.37 -9.40
CA MET A 70 -5.40 -5.88 -9.37
C MET A 70 -4.58 -6.37 -10.56
N ILE A 71 -4.79 -7.61 -11.03
CA ILE A 71 -4.05 -8.20 -12.16
C ILE A 71 -4.59 -7.69 -13.51
N GLU A 72 -5.92 -7.73 -13.69
CA GLU A 72 -6.56 -7.37 -14.96
C GLU A 72 -6.98 -5.89 -15.04
N GLY A 73 -6.90 -5.16 -13.92
CA GLY A 73 -7.24 -3.75 -13.84
C GLY A 73 -8.75 -3.43 -13.84
N LYS A 74 -9.63 -4.45 -13.82
CA LYS A 74 -11.09 -4.27 -13.90
C LYS A 74 -11.83 -5.02 -12.80
N VAL A 75 -12.88 -4.40 -12.26
CA VAL A 75 -13.78 -4.99 -11.26
C VAL A 75 -15.22 -5.00 -11.76
N SER A 76 -16.02 -5.99 -11.32
CA SER A 76 -17.44 -6.03 -11.68
C SER A 76 -18.22 -4.90 -10.99
N ARG A 77 -19.25 -4.36 -11.66
CA ARG A 77 -20.14 -3.34 -11.07
C ARG A 77 -20.75 -3.80 -9.75
N ARG A 78 -21.12 -5.08 -9.64
CA ARG A 78 -21.65 -5.68 -8.40
C ARG A 78 -20.64 -5.65 -7.25
N TRP A 79 -19.36 -5.94 -7.53
CA TRP A 79 -18.30 -5.85 -6.53
C TRP A 79 -18.10 -4.40 -6.06
N ALA A 80 -18.04 -3.47 -7.01
CA ALA A 80 -17.88 -2.05 -6.72
C ALA A 80 -19.03 -1.50 -5.86
N LYS A 81 -20.28 -1.88 -6.17
CA LYS A 81 -21.46 -1.51 -5.38
C LYS A 81 -21.42 -2.07 -3.95
N LYS A 82 -20.91 -3.30 -3.76
CA LYS A 82 -20.84 -3.95 -2.45
C LYS A 82 -19.70 -3.43 -1.57
N HIS A 83 -18.50 -3.30 -2.12
CA HIS A 83 -17.29 -3.02 -1.35
C HIS A 83 -16.88 -1.53 -1.39
N HIS A 84 -17.27 -0.79 -2.43
CA HIS A 84 -16.91 0.62 -2.62
C HIS A 84 -18.08 1.45 -3.16
N PRO A 85 -19.23 1.52 -2.46
CA PRO A 85 -20.47 2.09 -2.98
C PRO A 85 -20.35 3.57 -3.38
N ARG A 86 -19.59 4.37 -2.61
CA ARG A 86 -19.36 5.79 -2.92
C ARG A 86 -18.54 5.98 -4.18
N TRP A 87 -17.50 5.16 -4.37
CA TRP A 87 -16.66 5.21 -5.57
C TRP A 87 -17.45 4.75 -6.80
N TYR A 88 -18.25 3.69 -6.68
CA TYR A 88 -19.12 3.23 -7.75
C TYR A 88 -20.07 4.33 -8.26
N ARG A 89 -20.77 5.02 -7.35
CA ARG A 89 -21.69 6.12 -7.70
C ARG A 89 -20.97 7.31 -8.35
N GLU A 90 -19.74 7.57 -7.96
CA GLU A 90 -18.94 8.63 -8.56
C GLU A 90 -18.57 8.30 -10.01
N VAL A 91 -18.09 7.06 -10.26
CA VAL A 91 -17.76 6.60 -11.61
C VAL A 91 -19.01 6.59 -12.51
N GLU A 92 -20.13 6.05 -12.01
CA GLU A 92 -21.40 6.01 -12.76
C GLU A 92 -21.91 7.42 -13.14
N ARG A 93 -21.79 8.39 -12.22
CA ARG A 93 -22.11 9.80 -12.50
C ARG A 93 -21.17 10.40 -13.55
N GLN A 94 -19.89 10.07 -13.50
CA GLN A 94 -18.92 10.55 -14.48
C GLN A 94 -19.14 9.95 -15.87
N GLU A 95 -19.50 8.67 -15.96
CA GLU A 95 -19.87 8.00 -17.21
C GLU A 95 -21.11 8.67 -17.84
N ALA A 96 -22.19 8.82 -17.08
CA ALA A 96 -23.41 9.46 -17.57
C ALA A 96 -23.19 10.93 -18.01
N LYS A 97 -22.30 11.67 -17.31
CA LYS A 97 -21.94 13.04 -17.69
C LYS A 97 -21.12 13.10 -18.98
N LYS A 98 -20.28 12.09 -19.25
CA LYS A 98 -19.50 12.02 -20.49
C LYS A 98 -20.41 11.72 -21.68
N GLU A 99 -21.29 10.74 -21.55
CA GLU A 99 -22.26 10.37 -22.58
C GLU A 99 -23.19 11.54 -22.95
N SER A 100 -23.67 12.29 -21.97
CA SER A 100 -24.51 13.47 -22.25
C SER A 100 -23.75 14.62 -22.93
N CYS A 101 -22.46 14.80 -22.61
CA CYS A 101 -21.61 15.81 -23.23
C CYS A 101 -21.19 15.45 -24.66
N GLU A 102 -20.95 14.17 -24.94
CA GLU A 102 -20.66 13.68 -26.29
C GLU A 102 -21.90 13.67 -27.19
N GLY A 103 -23.07 13.30 -26.66
CA GLY A 103 -24.32 13.37 -27.42
C GLY A 103 -24.85 14.79 -27.68
N LEU A 104 -24.22 15.81 -27.08
CA LEU A 104 -24.47 17.24 -27.33
C LEU A 104 -23.52 17.83 -28.40
N LYS A 105 -22.51 17.09 -28.84
CA LYS A 105 -21.60 17.47 -29.94
C LYS A 105 -22.04 16.81 -31.24
#